data_AF-A0A8S2UNL3-F1
#
_entry.id   AF-A0A8S2UNL3-F1
#
_cell.length_a   1.000
_cell.length_b   1.000
_cell.length_c   1.000
_cell.angle_alpha   90.00
_cell.angle_beta   90.00
_cell.angle_gamma   90.00
#
_symmetry.space_group_name_H-M   'P 1'
#
loop_
_entity.id
_entity.type
_entity.pdbx_description
1 polymer ?
#
loop_
_entity_poly.entity_id
_entity_poly.type
_entity_poly.pdbx_seq_one_letter_code
_entity_poly.pdbx_strand_id
1 'polypeptide(L)'
;ETEILPTINRTLVSYCHRGIAALHGVNETKVCLCPPNYFGARCQRQNQRISLTLQFIWRNLTSTHVIFQAIIMLIDEYGHVTPN
;
A
#
# COMPACT_ATOMS: atom_id res chain seq x y z
N GLU A 1 26.77 28.37 14.83
CA GLU A 1 25.73 27.33 14.70
C GLU A 1 25.46 27.13 13.22
N THR A 2 26.11 26.14 12.61
CA THR A 2 26.03 25.90 11.16
C THR A 2 25.11 24.71 10.94
N GLU A 3 23.85 24.99 10.58
CA GLU A 3 22.94 23.98 10.07
C GLU A 3 23.44 23.49 8.72
N ILE A 4 24.08 22.32 8.72
CA ILE A 4 24.46 21.58 7.51
C ILE A 4 23.16 20.99 6.97
N LEU A 5 22.41 21.77 6.17
CA LEU A 5 21.40 21.17 5.30
C LEU A 5 22.18 20.38 4.24
N PRO A 6 22.05 19.05 4.16
CA PRO A 6 22.74 18.30 3.12
C PRO A 6 22.23 18.85 1.79
N THR A 7 23.13 19.10 0.85
CA THR A 7 22.81 19.49 -0.53
C THR A 7 22.09 18.31 -1.19
N ILE A 8 20.79 18.16 -0.90
CA ILE A 8 19.98 17.06 -1.40
C ILE A 8 19.87 17.27 -2.90
N ASN A 9 20.61 16.45 -3.65
CA ASN A 9 20.62 16.47 -5.10
C ASN A 9 19.20 16.19 -5.60
N ARG A 10 18.55 17.20 -6.20
CA ARG A 10 17.11 17.18 -6.55
C ARG A 10 16.74 16.00 -7.46
N THR A 11 17.72 15.53 -8.25
CA THR A 11 17.61 14.36 -9.12
C THR A 11 17.55 13.02 -8.36
N LEU A 12 18.12 12.95 -7.15
CA LEU A 12 18.05 11.80 -6.28
C LEU A 12 16.68 11.71 -5.58
N VAL A 13 16.12 12.86 -5.20
CA VAL A 13 14.74 12.97 -4.65
C VAL A 13 13.70 12.52 -5.67
N SER A 14 13.86 12.91 -6.94
CA SER A 14 12.96 12.48 -8.00
C SER A 14 13.25 11.06 -8.52
N TYR A 15 14.31 10.38 -8.04
CA TYR A 15 14.64 9.04 -8.53
C TYR A 15 13.59 8.01 -8.10
N CYS A 16 13.12 8.12 -6.85
CA CYS A 16 12.10 7.25 -6.27
C CYS A 16 10.79 8.05 -6.11
N HIS A 17 9.86 7.94 -7.06
CA HIS A 17 8.65 8.77 -7.16
C HIS A 17 7.96 9.05 -5.81
N ARG A 18 7.67 7.98 -5.06
CA ARG A 18 6.93 8.00 -3.79
C ARG A 18 7.74 7.38 -2.64
N GLY A 19 9.03 7.11 -2.86
CA GLY A 19 9.87 6.34 -1.95
C GLY A 19 11.14 7.09 -1.58
N ILE A 20 12.01 6.40 -0.84
CA ILE A 20 13.27 6.98 -0.37
C ILE A 20 14.41 6.36 -1.18
N ALA A 21 15.25 7.20 -1.77
CA ALA A 21 16.45 6.76 -2.46
C ALA A 21 17.53 6.38 -1.44
N ALA A 22 18.10 5.19 -1.58
CA ALA A 22 19.21 4.69 -0.79
C ALA A 22 20.32 4.17 -1.71
N LEU A 23 21.54 4.09 -1.19
CA LEU A 23 22.67 3.47 -1.88
C LEU A 23 22.88 2.08 -1.28
N HIS A 24 23.10 1.08 -2.13
CA HIS A 24 23.29 -0.31 -1.72
C HIS A 24 24.57 -0.90 -2.30
N GLY A 25 25.33 -1.60 -1.44
CA GLY A 25 26.55 -2.30 -1.81
C GLY A 25 27.77 -1.39 -2.01
N VAL A 26 28.90 -2.02 -2.33
CA VAL A 26 30.22 -1.37 -2.51
C VAL A 26 30.24 -0.43 -3.71
N ASN A 27 29.41 -0.70 -4.73
CA ASN A 27 29.32 0.10 -5.95
C ASN A 27 28.30 1.26 -5.83
N GLU A 28 27.78 1.54 -4.63
CA GLU A 28 26.80 2.61 -4.38
C GLU A 28 25.60 2.57 -5.33
N THR A 29 25.08 1.37 -5.58
CA THR A 29 23.94 1.21 -6.50
C THR A 29 22.70 1.89 -5.93
N LYS A 30 22.06 2.75 -6.72
CA LYS A 30 20.83 3.46 -6.31
C LYS A 30 19.68 2.46 -6.25
N VAL A 31 19.09 2.33 -5.07
CA VAL A 31 17.90 1.52 -4.82
C VAL A 31 16.80 2.38 -4.19
N CYS A 32 15.54 1.99 -4.38
CA CYS A 32 14.41 2.68 -3.80
C CYS A 32 13.77 1.84 -2.70
N LEU A 33 13.64 2.42 -1.52
CA LEU A 33 12.82 1.88 -0.43
C LEU A 33 11.40 2.41 -0.62
N CYS A 34 10.48 1.52 -0.97
CA CYS A 34 9.09 1.88 -1.26
C CYS A 34 8.20 1.74 -0.01
N PRO A 35 7.26 2.68 0.22
CA PRO A 35 6.23 2.51 1.23
C PRO A 35 5.28 1.35 0.87
N PRO A 36 4.50 0.82 1.84
CA PRO A 36 3.70 -0.41 1.66
C PRO A 36 2.71 -0.41 0.49
N ASN A 37 2.29 0.77 0.03
CA ASN A 37 1.31 0.94 -1.05
C ASN A 37 1.96 1.16 -2.43
N TYR A 38 3.29 1.13 -2.55
CA TYR A 38 3.98 1.36 -3.82
C TYR A 38 5.08 0.31 -4.05
N PHE A 39 5.28 -0.08 -5.30
CA PHE A 39 6.25 -1.12 -5.68
C PHE A 39 6.89 -0.88 -7.05
N GLY A 40 7.87 -1.72 -7.37
CA GLY A 40 8.76 -1.58 -8.52
C GLY A 40 10.07 -0.88 -8.19
N ALA A 41 11.03 -0.95 -9.11
CA ALA A 41 12.40 -0.46 -8.89
C ALA A 41 12.47 1.02 -8.48
N ARG A 42 11.45 1.82 -8.83
CA ARG A 42 11.39 3.27 -8.53
C ARG A 42 10.08 3.67 -7.83
N CYS A 43 9.39 2.73 -7.20
CA CYS A 43 8.10 2.94 -6.55
C CYS A 43 7.02 3.56 -7.47
N GLN A 44 7.04 3.18 -8.74
CA GLN A 44 6.17 3.76 -9.77
C GLN A 44 4.79 3.10 -9.85
N ARG A 45 4.62 1.90 -9.29
CA ARG A 45 3.35 1.16 -9.29
C ARG A 45 2.68 1.29 -7.95
N GLN A 46 1.44 1.78 -7.93
CA GLN A 46 0.64 1.85 -6.72
C GLN A 46 -0.13 0.53 -6.55
N ASN A 47 -0.09 -0.03 -5.35
CA ASN A 47 -0.96 -1.14 -4.98
C ASN A 47 -2.37 -0.60 -4.75
N GLN A 48 -3.36 -1.20 -5.42
CA GLN A 48 -4.77 -0.95 -5.13
C GLN A 48 -5.18 -1.79 -3.92
N ARG A 49 -4.62 -1.48 -2.75
CA ARG A 49 -5.02 -2.17 -1.52
C ARG A 49 -6.40 -1.69 -1.11
N ILE A 50 -7.37 -2.60 -1.11
CA ILE A 50 -8.71 -2.36 -0.58
C ILE A 50 -8.73 -2.91 0.85
N SER A 51 -8.98 -2.04 1.83
CA SER A 51 -9.10 -2.42 3.24
C SER A 51 -10.56 -2.35 3.65
N LEU A 52 -11.12 -3.51 4.01
CA LEU A 52 -12.52 -3.66 4.38
C LEU A 52 -12.59 -4.16 5.83
N THR A 53 -13.19 -3.35 6.71
CA THR A 53 -13.37 -3.70 8.13
C THR A 53 -14.85 -3.86 8.39
N LEU A 54 -15.26 -5.07 8.80
CA LEU A 54 -16.65 -5.40 9.12
C LEU A 54 -16.80 -5.57 10.62
N GLN A 55 -17.81 -4.90 11.19
CA GLN A 55 -18.18 -5.06 12.59
C GLN A 55 -19.60 -5.62 12.68
N PHE A 56 -19.73 -6.81 13.25
CA PHE A 56 -21.03 -7.44 13.51
C PHE A 56 -21.41 -7.17 14.96
N ILE A 57 -22.48 -6.41 15.19
CA ILE A 57 -22.99 -6.07 16.53
C ILE A 57 -24.40 -6.66 16.67
N TRP A 58 -24.59 -7.54 17.66
CA TRP A 58 -25.89 -8.14 18.00
C TRP A 58 -26.46 -7.45 19.23
N ARG A 59 -27.69 -6.91 19.16
CA ARG A 59 -28.31 -6.15 20.27
C ARG A 59 -29.21 -6.97 21.19
N ASN A 60 -29.65 -8.17 20.80
CA ASN A 60 -30.58 -8.98 21.59
C ASN A 60 -30.09 -10.43 21.70
N LEU A 61 -30.02 -10.94 22.94
CA LEU A 61 -29.62 -12.31 23.31
C LEU A 61 -30.81 -13.28 23.43
N THR A 62 -32.04 -12.82 23.18
CA THR A 62 -33.28 -13.59 23.42
C THR A 62 -33.77 -14.40 22.21
N SER A 63 -33.12 -14.27 21.05
CA SER A 63 -33.42 -15.09 19.86
C SER A 63 -32.19 -15.91 19.50
N THR A 64 -32.28 -17.22 19.70
CA THR A 64 -31.13 -18.14 19.73
C THR A 64 -30.67 -18.66 18.37
N HIS A 65 -31.29 -18.31 17.25
CA HIS A 65 -30.81 -18.75 15.93
C HIS A 65 -31.09 -17.72 14.84
N VAL A 66 -30.10 -16.88 14.54
CA VAL A 66 -30.09 -16.04 13.34
C VAL A 66 -28.92 -16.48 12.46
N ILE A 67 -29.22 -17.15 11.36
CA ILE A 67 -28.23 -17.49 10.33
C ILE A 67 -28.10 -16.28 9.42
N PHE A 68 -26.89 -15.73 9.28
CA PHE A 68 -26.60 -14.64 8.34
C PHE A 68 -25.55 -15.10 7.33
N GLN A 69 -25.71 -14.64 6.10
CA GLN A 69 -24.75 -14.83 5.02
C GLN A 69 -24.33 -13.45 4.51
N ALA A 70 -23.03 -13.18 4.52
CA ALA A 70 -22.45 -11.99 3.93
C ALA A 70 -21.54 -12.42 2.77
N ILE A 71 -21.81 -11.94 1.57
CA ILE A 71 -21.01 -12.19 0.37
C ILE A 71 -20.30 -10.88 0.02
N ILE A 72 -18.97 -10.91 -0.05
CA ILE A 72 -18.14 -9.75 -0.35
C ILE A 72 -17.44 -10.03 -1.68
N MET A 73 -17.65 -9.16 -2.66
CA MET A 73 -17.05 -9.29 -3.99
C MET A 73 -16.33 -7.99 -4.37
N LEU A 74 -15.13 -8.13 -4.92
CA LEU A 74 -14.41 -7.06 -5.60
C LEU A 74 -14.75 -7.17 -7.08
N ILE A 75 -15.42 -6.16 -7.62
CA ILE A 75 -15.81 -6.11 -9.03
C ILE A 75 -14.94 -5.05 -9.70
N ASP A 76 -14.26 -5.43 -10.78
CA ASP A 76 -13.48 -4.49 -11.58
C ASP A 76 -14.39 -3.60 -12.46
N GLU A 77 -13.79 -2.62 -13.15
CA GLU A 77 -14.52 -1.73 -14.06
C GLU A 77 -15.20 -2.44 -15.25
N TYR A 78 -14.89 -3.73 -15.46
CA TYR A 78 -15.43 -4.58 -16.52
C TYR A 78 -16.47 -5.59 -16.02
N GLY A 79 -16.82 -5.57 -14.74
CA GLY A 79 -17.78 -6.52 -14.16
C GLY A 79 -17.25 -7.95 -14.04
N HIS A 80 -15.95 -8.16 -14.23
CA HIS A 80 -15.34 -9.48 -14.17
C HIS A 80 -15.00 -9.85 -12.73
N VAL A 81 -15.57 -10.97 -12.27
CA VAL A 81 -15.12 -11.65 -11.06
C VAL A 81 -13.95 -12.53 -11.48
N THR A 82 -12.72 -12.18 -11.09
CA THR A 82 -11.56 -13.05 -11.34
C THR A 82 -11.67 -14.30 -10.45
N PRO A 83 -11.85 -15.51 -11.01
CA PRO A 83 -11.72 -16.72 -10.23
C PRO A 83 -10.24 -16.95 -9.91
N ASN A 84 -9.96 -17.33 -8.67
CA ASN A 84 -8.64 -17.83 -8.24
C ASN A 84 -8.34 -19.18 -8.89
#